data_AF-X1R531-F1
#
_entry.id   AF-X1R531-F1
#
_cell.length_a   1.000
_cell.length_b   1.000
_cell.length_c   1.000
_cell.angle_alpha   90.00
_cell.angle_beta   90.00
_cell.angle_gamma   90.00
#
_symmetry.space_group_name_H-M   'P 1'
#
loop_
_entity.id
_entity.type
_entity.pdbx_description
1 polymer ?
#
loop_
_entity_poly.entity_id
_entity_poly.type
_entity_poly.pdbx_seq_one_letter_code
_entity_poly.pdbx_strand_id
1 'polypeptide(L)'
;MLKWKRIAVTAEDGYEQIEDALAGMSGKDRVIKYLGETNHFSGSRLRVYRDADQIVDLDAYILTAEAPFLPMDLPLAEGQLCKIGVENNIGAKQLFILVIGYTETG
;
A
#
# COMPACT_ATOMS: atom_id res chain seq x y z
N MET A 1 9.11 -16.66 4.76
CA MET A 1 9.92 -16.06 3.67
C MET A 1 9.31 -14.72 3.28
N LEU A 2 10.12 -13.71 2.95
CA LEU A 2 9.61 -12.43 2.44
C LEU A 2 9.09 -12.61 1.00
N LYS A 3 7.87 -12.16 0.76
CA LYS A 3 7.17 -12.18 -0.53
C LYS A 3 6.80 -10.76 -0.93
N TRP A 4 6.65 -10.53 -2.23
CA TRP A 4 6.36 -9.21 -2.78
C TRP A 4 5.15 -9.27 -3.72
N LYS A 5 4.28 -8.26 -3.62
CA LYS A 5 3.17 -8.04 -4.56
C LYS A 5 3.27 -6.63 -5.13
N ARG A 6 3.02 -6.49 -6.42
CA ARG A 6 2.95 -5.22 -7.14
C ARG A 6 1.52 -4.96 -7.57
N ILE A 7 1.05 -3.72 -7.41
CA ILE A 7 -0.30 -3.28 -7.74
C ILE A 7 -0.16 -2.02 -8.57
N ALA A 8 -0.86 -1.96 -9.71
CA ALA A 8 -0.88 -0.78 -10.56
C ALA A 8 -2.22 -0.07 -10.37
N VAL A 9 -2.16 1.21 -10.00
CA VAL A 9 -3.32 2.02 -9.65
C VAL A 9 -3.31 3.26 -10.51
N THR A 10 -4.39 3.52 -11.24
CA THR A 10 -4.54 4.79 -11.96
C THR A 10 -5.53 5.65 -11.20
N ALA A 11 -5.10 6.84 -10.75
CA ALA A 11 -5.94 7.78 -10.03
C ALA A 11 -6.10 9.08 -10.82
N GLU A 12 -7.34 9.58 -10.88
CA GLU A 12 -7.66 10.91 -11.40
C GLU A 12 -7.22 11.98 -10.38
N ASP A 13 -6.94 13.19 -10.84
CA ASP A 13 -6.60 14.30 -9.95
C ASP A 13 -7.79 14.67 -9.04
N GLY A 14 -7.51 14.92 -7.76
CA GLY A 14 -8.49 15.18 -6.71
C GLY A 14 -9.23 13.94 -6.19
N TYR A 15 -8.86 12.74 -6.62
CA TYR A 15 -9.50 11.50 -6.22
C TYR A 15 -8.53 10.53 -5.54
N GLU A 16 -9.09 9.74 -4.62
CA GLU A 16 -8.44 8.55 -4.12
C GLU A 16 -8.90 7.32 -4.90
N GLN A 17 -7.93 6.49 -5.30
CA GLN A 17 -8.17 5.17 -5.85
C GLN A 17 -7.64 4.11 -4.87
N ILE A 18 -8.50 3.14 -4.51
CA ILE A 18 -8.21 2.08 -3.53
C ILE A 18 -8.27 0.71 -4.21
N GLU A 19 -7.28 -0.14 -3.93
CA GLU A 19 -7.18 -1.50 -4.45
C GLU A 19 -6.98 -2.54 -3.35
N ASP A 20 -7.43 -3.76 -3.62
CA ASP A 20 -7.25 -4.90 -2.72
C ASP A 20 -5.79 -5.38 -2.72
N ALA A 21 -5.14 -5.17 -1.58
CA ALA A 21 -3.71 -5.37 -1.42
C ALA A 21 -3.39 -6.82 -1.05
N LEU A 22 -3.86 -7.27 0.10
CA LEU A 22 -3.57 -8.60 0.63
C LEU A 22 -4.67 -9.02 1.61
N ALA A 23 -5.20 -10.22 1.46
CA ALA A 23 -6.13 -10.80 2.41
C ALA A 23 -5.39 -11.71 3.40
N GLY A 24 -5.85 -11.76 4.65
CA GLY A 24 -5.51 -12.84 5.57
C GLY A 24 -6.16 -14.15 5.11
N MET A 25 -5.44 -15.27 5.22
CA MET A 25 -5.85 -16.56 4.68
C MET A 25 -5.82 -17.62 5.77
N SER A 26 -6.78 -18.55 5.75
CA SER A 26 -6.84 -19.63 6.72
C SER A 26 -5.54 -20.45 6.71
N GLY A 27 -5.03 -20.74 7.91
CA GLY A 27 -3.79 -21.48 8.11
C GLY A 27 -2.51 -20.72 7.69
N LYS A 28 -2.59 -19.44 7.31
CA LYS A 28 -1.43 -18.62 6.95
C LYS A 28 -1.33 -17.39 7.84
N ASP A 29 -0.17 -17.22 8.47
CA ASP A 29 0.16 -16.01 9.20
C ASP A 29 0.83 -15.02 8.26
N ARG A 30 0.03 -14.07 7.74
CA ARG A 30 0.53 -13.00 6.88
C ARG A 30 0.80 -11.75 7.69
N VAL A 31 2.00 -11.19 7.53
CA VAL A 31 2.38 -9.91 8.14
C VAL A 31 2.97 -9.01 7.07
N ILE A 32 2.35 -7.86 6.82
CA ILE A 32 2.89 -6.83 5.94
C ILE A 32 4.06 -6.16 6.66
N LYS A 33 5.22 -6.17 6.01
CA LYS A 33 6.49 -5.66 6.52
C LYS A 33 6.96 -4.40 5.80
N TYR A 34 6.53 -4.21 4.56
CA TYR A 34 6.91 -3.06 3.75
C TYR A 34 5.76 -2.61 2.86
N LEU A 35 5.65 -1.30 2.71
CA LEU A 35 4.82 -0.64 1.72
C LEU A 35 5.69 0.30 0.92
N GLY A 36 5.38 0.50 -0.36
CA GLY A 36 6.07 1.48 -1.17
C GLY A 36 5.26 1.86 -2.38
N GLU A 37 5.73 2.92 -3.01
CA GLU A 37 5.23 3.47 -4.27
C GLU A 37 6.45 3.73 -5.13
N THR A 38 6.48 3.35 -6.41
CA THR A 38 7.72 3.55 -7.20
C THR A 38 7.84 4.95 -7.78
N ASN A 39 6.76 5.74 -7.74
CA ASN A 39 6.70 7.06 -8.33
C ASN A 39 6.31 8.08 -7.25
N HIS A 40 7.30 8.59 -6.51
CA HIS A 40 7.10 9.49 -5.38
C HIS A 40 6.79 10.91 -5.84
N PHE A 41 5.51 11.21 -6.07
CA PHE A 41 5.09 12.55 -6.50
C PHE A 41 4.74 13.43 -5.30
N SER A 42 5.14 14.70 -5.36
CA SER A 42 4.64 15.70 -4.40
C SER A 42 3.14 15.89 -4.60
N GLY A 43 2.35 15.74 -3.53
CA GLY A 43 0.90 15.91 -3.59
C GLY A 43 0.11 14.60 -3.77
N SER A 44 0.78 13.47 -3.98
CA SER A 44 0.12 12.16 -3.79
C SER A 44 0.23 11.70 -2.33
N ARG A 45 -0.79 11.00 -1.85
CA ARG A 45 -0.79 10.39 -0.51
C ARG A 45 -0.97 8.89 -0.62
N LEU A 46 -0.08 8.14 0.04
CA LEU A 46 -0.18 6.71 0.19
C LEU A 46 -1.02 6.38 1.43
N ARG A 47 -2.12 5.65 1.24
CA ARG A 47 -3.02 5.25 2.31
C ARG A 47 -3.12 3.74 2.43
N VAL A 48 -3.29 3.24 3.65
CA VAL A 48 -3.56 1.82 3.90
C VAL A 48 -4.73 1.67 4.83
N TYR A 49 -5.59 0.73 4.45
CA TYR A 49 -6.76 0.35 5.20
C TYR A 49 -6.65 -1.11 5.61
N ARG A 50 -7.02 -1.42 6.85
CA ARG A 50 -7.34 -2.78 7.26
C ARG A 50 -8.83 -2.81 7.54
N ASP A 51 -9.55 -3.59 6.75
CA ASP A 51 -10.99 -3.61 6.72
C ASP A 51 -11.56 -2.21 6.41
N ALA A 52 -12.21 -1.55 7.38
CA ALA A 52 -12.76 -0.20 7.22
C ALA A 52 -11.92 0.90 7.89
N ASP A 53 -10.81 0.54 8.55
CA ASP A 53 -10.00 1.47 9.34
C ASP A 53 -8.76 1.93 8.57
N GLN A 54 -8.54 3.25 8.53
CA GLN A 54 -7.38 3.86 7.88
C GLN A 54 -6.22 3.91 8.87
N ILE A 55 -5.20 3.10 8.62
CA ILE A 55 -4.07 2.91 9.54
C ILE A 55 -2.78 3.58 9.06
N VAL A 56 -2.70 3.93 7.77
CA VAL A 56 -1.62 4.74 7.20
C VAL A 56 -2.22 5.86 6.37
N ASP A 57 -1.68 7.06 6.57
CA ASP A 57 -1.89 8.21 5.71
C ASP A 57 -0.60 9.01 5.63
N LEU A 58 0.11 8.86 4.52
CA LEU A 58 1.46 9.38 4.36
C LEU A 58 1.57 10.18 3.06
N ASP A 59 2.26 11.32 3.10
CA ASP A 59 2.68 12.00 1.88
C ASP A 59 3.68 11.12 1.13
N ALA A 60 3.35 10.70 -0.10
CA ALA A 60 4.18 9.78 -0.87
C ALA A 60 5.57 10.34 -1.18
N TYR A 61 5.74 11.66 -1.15
CA TYR A 61 7.01 12.34 -1.39
C TYR A 61 8.06 12.10 -0.30
N ILE A 62 7.67 11.62 0.88
CA ILE A 62 8.62 11.24 1.93
C ILE A 62 9.40 9.96 1.58
N LEU A 63 8.84 9.13 0.71
CA LEU A 63 9.53 7.97 0.19
C LEU A 63 10.45 8.45 -0.93
N THR A 64 11.71 8.01 -0.91
CA THR A 64 12.72 8.45 -1.89
C THR A 64 13.32 7.26 -2.61
N ALA A 65 14.08 7.50 -3.69
CA ALA A 65 14.80 6.43 -4.37
C ALA A 65 15.77 5.68 -3.42
N GLU A 66 16.33 6.36 -2.43
CA GLU A 66 17.21 5.80 -1.40
C GLU A 66 16.45 5.11 -0.27
N ALA A 67 15.20 5.53 -0.01
CA ALA A 67 14.32 4.96 1.01
C ALA A 67 12.89 4.76 0.45
N PRO A 68 12.69 3.80 -0.49
CA PRO A 68 11.44 3.70 -1.24
C PRO A 68 10.35 2.93 -0.47
N PHE A 69 10.68 2.41 0.71
CA PHE A 69 9.81 1.55 1.49
C PHE A 69 9.54 2.11 2.88
N LEU A 70 8.26 2.23 3.20
CA LEU A 70 7.75 2.41 4.56
C LEU A 70 7.80 1.05 5.29
N PRO A 71 8.59 0.92 6.38
CA PRO A 71 8.57 -0.27 7.22
C PRO A 71 7.24 -0.39 7.96
N MET A 72 6.72 -1.61 8.04
CA MET A 72 5.43 -1.94 8.66
C MET A 72 5.56 -3.15 9.58
N ASP A 73 4.58 -3.30 10.49
CA ASP A 73 4.34 -4.54 11.21
C ASP A 73 2.84 -4.78 11.35
N LEU A 74 2.21 -5.11 10.22
CA LEU A 74 0.76 -5.25 10.14
C LEU A 74 0.36 -6.72 9.94
N PRO A 75 -0.03 -7.43 11.02
CA PRO A 75 -0.57 -8.77 10.91
C PRO A 75 -1.98 -8.73 10.30
N LEU A 76 -2.29 -9.74 9.50
CA LEU A 76 -3.62 -9.97 8.91
C LEU A 76 -4.18 -11.30 9.41
N ALA A 77 -5.25 -11.23 10.20
CA ALA A 77 -5.99 -12.42 10.62
C ALA A 77 -6.85 -12.99 9.49
N GLU A 78 -7.27 -14.24 9.63
CA GLU A 78 -8.19 -14.87 8.67
C GLU A 78 -9.45 -14.02 8.46
N GLY A 79 -9.80 -13.78 7.21
CA GLY A 79 -10.96 -12.95 6.82
C GLY A 79 -10.69 -11.45 6.76
N GLN A 80 -9.54 -10.95 7.27
CA GLN A 80 -9.19 -9.54 7.15
C GLN A 80 -8.68 -9.19 5.75
N LEU A 81 -9.01 -7.99 5.29
CA LEU A 81 -8.54 -7.46 4.02
C LEU A 81 -7.73 -6.19 4.23
N CYS A 82 -6.47 -6.22 3.79
CA CYS A 82 -5.70 -5.02 3.61
C CYS A 82 -6.01 -4.43 2.23
N LYS A 83 -6.34 -3.14 2.20
CA LYS A 83 -6.43 -2.33 0.98
C LYS A 83 -5.37 -1.25 0.99
N ILE A 84 -4.94 -0.85 -0.19
CA ILE A 84 -3.98 0.23 -0.38
C ILE A 84 -4.58 1.27 -1.32
N GLY A 85 -4.43 2.53 -0.96
CA GLY A 85 -4.97 3.66 -1.69
C GLY A 85 -3.89 4.65 -2.10
N VAL A 86 -4.14 5.35 -3.19
CA VAL A 86 -3.41 6.57 -3.55
C VAL A 86 -4.42 7.69 -3.76
N GLU A 87 -4.30 8.74 -2.95
CA GLU A 87 -4.93 10.03 -3.22
C GLU A 87 -4.01 10.82 -4.14
N ASN A 88 -4.52 11.25 -5.30
CA ASN A 88 -3.73 11.95 -6.29
C ASN A 88 -4.12 13.44 -6.33
N ASN A 89 -3.21 14.34 -5.97
CA ASN A 89 -3.39 15.79 -6.13
C ASN A 89 -2.24 16.43 -6.91
N ILE A 90 -1.69 15.73 -7.91
CA ILE A 90 -0.52 16.18 -8.67
C ILE A 90 -0.90 17.05 -9.89
N GLY A 91 -2.18 17.35 -10.08
CA GLY A 91 -2.71 18.18 -11.17
C GLY A 91 -2.95 17.44 -12.48
N ALA A 92 -2.84 16.10 -12.49
CA ALA A 92 -3.12 15.27 -13.66
C ALA A 92 -3.46 13.82 -13.28
N LYS A 93 -4.18 13.12 -14.16
CA LYS A 93 -4.34 11.67 -14.08
C LYS A 93 -2.99 10.98 -14.15
N GLN A 94 -2.74 10.04 -13.25
CA GLN A 94 -1.44 9.40 -13.15
C GLN A 94 -1.53 7.91 -12.83
N LEU A 95 -0.58 7.14 -13.36
CA LEU A 95 -0.33 5.76 -13.00
C LEU A 95 0.65 5.70 -11.82
N PHE A 96 0.21 5.06 -10.76
CA PHE A 96 0.96 4.76 -9.55
C PHE A 96 1.25 3.27 -9.48
N ILE A 97 2.47 2.92 -9.09
CA ILE A 97 2.86 1.53 -8.90
C ILE A 97 3.16 1.34 -7.43
N LEU A 98 2.34 0.52 -6.79
CA LEU A 98 2.42 0.23 -5.38
C LEU A 98 3.04 -1.14 -5.15
N VAL A 99 3.76 -1.26 -4.05
CA VAL A 99 4.52 -2.46 -3.71
C VAL A 99 4.26 -2.82 -2.26
N ILE A 100 4.01 -4.11 -2.01
CA ILE A 100 3.78 -4.64 -0.67
C ILE A 100 4.73 -5.80 -0.44
N GLY A 101 5.58 -5.66 0.57
CA GLY A 101 6.42 -6.73 1.10
C GLY A 101 5.75 -7.36 2.30
N TYR A 102 5.58 -8.68 2.31
CA TYR A 102 4.93 -9.40 3.40
C TYR A 102 5.62 -10.73 3.70
N THR A 103 5.62 -11.14 4.96
CA THR A 103 6.01 -12.49 5.35
C THR A 103 4.79 -13.38 5.42
N GLU A 104 4.97 -14.64 5.07
CA GLU A 104 3.95 -15.68 5.23
C GLU A 104 4.60 -16.92 5.85
N THR A 105 3.94 -17.46 6.88
CA THR A 105 4.26 -18.73 7.55
C THR A 105 2.99 -19.57 7.74
N GLY A 106 3.15 -20.87 8.01
CA GLY A 106 2.07 -21.87 8.03
C GLY A 106 1.85 -22.52 6.68
#